data_AF-A0A0H5D8J6-F1
#
_entry.id   AF-A0A0H5D8J6-F1
#
_cell.length_a   1.000
_cell.length_b   1.000
_cell.length_c   1.000
_cell.angle_alpha   90.00
_cell.angle_beta   90.00
_cell.angle_gamma   90.00
#
_symmetry.space_group_name_H-M   'P 1'
#
loop_
_entity.id
_entity.type
_entity.pdbx_description
1 polymer ?
#
loop_
_entity_poly.entity_id
_entity_poly.type
_entity_poly.pdbx_seq_one_letter_code
_entity_poly.pdbx_strand_id
1 'polypeptide(L)'
;MWRETTLWQAVASEIRGYRSRGLARVLTEDTIRFATVRALVDAGVEPTRLRVEWPHVGLTDSLIDLVVVDVDRPAALIGFKYPREPNEKNAAWTLALGGALQDFYVLAAYPGVADRLLVHVETARLHRRMEDSTRRYGLEVEVEEVAIVAVDDSLRLVVYEVSPLGSGPSVVETAASGDAVGTRDGARREILAAVRAVLIRSGGETFTPAEIVAEMIRRGTGYAESTIRTMVTAHMCANAPDNAGTTYDDLVRIDRGRYRLARGNVR
;
A
#
# COMPACT_ATOMS: atom_id res chain seq x y z
N MET A 1 11.94 -23.25 9.04
CA MET A 1 12.74 -23.14 7.80
C MET A 1 12.79 -21.72 7.26
N TRP A 2 11.78 -21.18 6.55
CA TRP A 2 11.86 -19.81 5.99
C TRP A 2 11.82 -18.67 7.03
N ARG A 3 11.52 -18.98 8.29
CA ARG A 3 11.69 -18.06 9.43
C ARG A 3 13.10 -18.07 10.04
N GLU A 4 13.98 -18.98 9.60
CA GLU A 4 15.29 -19.14 10.20
C GLU A 4 16.27 -18.07 9.70
N THR A 5 16.95 -17.41 10.63
CA THR A 5 17.91 -16.35 10.33
C THR A 5 19.05 -16.83 9.43
N THR A 6 19.45 -18.10 9.52
CA THR A 6 20.51 -18.71 8.69
C THR A 6 20.18 -18.68 7.19
N LEU A 7 18.91 -18.88 6.82
CA LEU A 7 18.45 -18.75 5.44
C LEU A 7 18.66 -17.33 4.93
N TRP A 8 18.27 -16.32 5.72
CA TRP A 8 18.40 -14.92 5.35
C TRP A 8 19.86 -14.44 5.36
N GLN A 9 20.73 -15.05 6.18
CA GLN A 9 22.17 -14.85 6.10
C GLN A 9 22.75 -15.35 4.77
N ALA A 10 22.28 -16.49 4.25
CA ALA A 10 22.70 -16.99 2.94
C ALA A 10 22.28 -16.03 1.81
N VAL A 11 21.03 -15.53 1.85
CA VAL A 11 20.53 -14.52 0.91
C VAL A 11 21.36 -13.23 0.96
N ALA A 12 21.61 -12.69 2.17
CA ALA A 12 22.42 -11.49 2.33
C ALA A 12 23.88 -11.68 1.85
N SER A 13 24.45 -12.87 2.08
CA SER A 13 25.80 -13.23 1.60
C SER A 13 25.89 -13.22 0.07
N GLU A 14 24.87 -13.73 -0.61
CA GLU A 14 24.78 -13.68 -2.07
C GLU A 14 24.70 -12.25 -2.60
N ILE A 15 23.83 -11.41 -2.00
CA ILE A 15 23.73 -9.99 -2.37
C ILE A 15 25.09 -9.29 -2.16
N ARG A 16 25.78 -9.55 -1.05
CA ARG A 16 27.13 -9.04 -0.78
C ARG A 16 28.12 -9.48 -1.85
N GLY A 17 28.03 -10.74 -2.29
CA GLY A 17 28.82 -11.29 -3.39
C GLY A 17 28.69 -10.47 -4.68
N TYR A 18 27.47 -10.17 -5.12
CA TYR A 18 27.25 -9.31 -6.29
C TYR A 18 27.84 -7.91 -6.13
N ARG A 19 27.66 -7.30 -4.95
CA ARG A 19 28.17 -5.94 -4.69
C ARG A 19 29.70 -5.87 -4.68
N SER A 20 30.36 -6.87 -4.08
CA SER A 20 31.83 -6.96 -4.07
C SER A 20 32.45 -7.05 -5.47
N ARG A 21 31.66 -7.51 -6.45
CA ARG A 21 32.05 -7.58 -7.88
C ARG A 21 31.68 -6.34 -8.68
N GLY A 22 31.21 -5.28 -8.03
CA GLY A 22 30.79 -4.04 -8.70
C GLY A 22 29.42 -4.11 -9.38
N LEU A 23 28.61 -5.15 -9.12
CA LEU A 23 27.31 -5.35 -9.76
C LEU A 23 26.15 -4.68 -9.01
N ALA A 24 26.44 -3.76 -8.08
CA ALA A 24 25.43 -3.10 -7.25
C ALA A 24 24.32 -2.40 -8.06
N ARG A 25 24.64 -1.88 -9.26
CA ARG A 25 23.69 -1.13 -10.11
C ARG A 25 22.70 -2.01 -10.88
N VAL A 26 22.94 -3.31 -10.94
CA VAL A 26 22.07 -4.27 -11.63
C VAL A 26 21.29 -5.15 -10.66
N LEU A 27 21.45 -4.91 -9.34
CA LEU A 27 20.64 -5.58 -8.33
C LEU A 27 19.19 -5.13 -8.44
N THR A 28 18.31 -6.12 -8.48
CA THR A 28 16.86 -5.95 -8.54
C THR A 28 16.19 -6.83 -7.52
N GLU A 29 14.87 -6.70 -7.43
CA GLU A 29 14.03 -7.62 -6.68
C GLU A 29 14.22 -9.08 -7.11
N ASP A 30 14.35 -9.34 -8.41
CA ASP A 30 14.61 -10.68 -8.94
C ASP A 30 15.91 -11.28 -8.38
N THR A 31 16.92 -10.44 -8.11
CA THR A 31 18.17 -10.93 -7.51
C THR A 31 17.92 -11.46 -6.09
N ILE A 32 17.09 -10.77 -5.30
CA ILE A 32 16.69 -11.25 -3.97
C ILE A 32 15.85 -12.53 -4.12
N ARG A 33 14.91 -12.55 -5.07
CA ARG A 33 14.02 -13.69 -5.32
C ARG A 33 14.82 -14.96 -5.65
N PHE A 34 15.76 -14.88 -6.60
CA PHE A 34 16.61 -16.02 -6.97
C PHE A 34 17.52 -16.46 -5.83
N ALA A 35 18.10 -15.52 -5.09
CA ALA A 35 18.91 -15.83 -3.91
C ALA A 35 18.09 -16.57 -2.84
N THR A 36 16.85 -16.13 -2.62
CA THR A 36 15.91 -16.76 -1.68
C THR A 36 15.50 -18.15 -2.16
N VAL A 37 15.17 -18.33 -3.44
CA VAL A 37 14.88 -19.63 -4.04
C VAL A 37 16.04 -20.60 -3.84
N ARG A 38 17.28 -20.17 -4.11
CA ARG A 38 18.46 -21.04 -3.90
C ARG A 38 18.63 -21.40 -2.44
N ALA A 39 18.55 -20.43 -1.53
CA ALA A 39 18.68 -20.66 -0.09
C ALA A 39 17.58 -21.61 0.46
N LEU A 40 16.36 -21.53 -0.06
CA LEU A 40 15.27 -22.46 0.28
C LEU A 40 15.58 -23.88 -0.20
N VAL A 41 16.07 -24.04 -1.44
CA VAL A 41 16.45 -25.36 -1.98
C VAL A 41 17.61 -25.96 -1.19
N ASP A 42 18.63 -25.16 -0.88
CA ASP A 42 19.77 -25.58 -0.07
C ASP A 42 19.34 -25.98 1.37
N ALA A 43 18.26 -25.38 1.87
CA ALA A 43 17.63 -25.72 3.15
C ALA A 43 16.66 -26.93 3.07
N GLY A 44 16.51 -27.55 1.89
CA GLY A 44 15.72 -28.76 1.68
C GLY A 44 14.29 -28.54 1.18
N VAL A 45 13.92 -27.34 0.72
CA VAL A 45 12.65 -27.15 0.00
C VAL A 45 12.76 -27.74 -1.40
N GLU A 46 11.91 -28.72 -1.71
CA GLU A 46 11.80 -29.27 -3.07
C GLU A 46 11.50 -28.17 -4.10
N PRO A 47 12.28 -28.03 -5.19
CA PRO A 47 12.06 -26.97 -6.18
C PRO A 47 10.65 -26.97 -6.79
N THR A 48 10.03 -28.15 -6.92
CA THR A 48 8.66 -28.32 -7.43
C THR A 48 7.58 -27.73 -6.51
N ARG A 49 7.93 -27.31 -5.30
CA ARG A 49 7.05 -26.61 -4.36
C ARG A 49 7.11 -25.09 -4.48
N LEU A 50 8.06 -24.55 -5.24
CA LEU A 50 8.24 -23.11 -5.41
C LEU A 50 7.43 -22.61 -6.60
N ARG A 51 6.68 -21.52 -6.41
CA ARG A 51 5.90 -20.87 -7.46
C ARG A 51 6.19 -19.37 -7.42
N VAL A 52 6.48 -18.80 -8.58
CA VAL A 52 6.66 -17.35 -8.74
C VAL A 52 5.37 -16.73 -9.24
N GLU A 53 5.17 -15.44 -8.95
CA GLU A 53 4.05 -14.66 -9.49
C GLU A 53 2.69 -15.33 -9.23
N TRP A 54 2.49 -15.82 -8.00
CA TRP A 54 1.29 -16.56 -7.62
C TRP A 54 0.08 -15.62 -7.51
N PRO A 55 -1.02 -15.86 -8.23
CA PRO A 55 -2.17 -14.97 -8.19
C PRO A 55 -2.78 -14.82 -6.80
N HIS A 56 -3.08 -13.58 -6.41
CA HIS A 56 -3.81 -13.30 -5.19
C HIS A 56 -5.28 -13.69 -5.35
N VAL A 57 -5.81 -14.53 -4.45
CA VAL A 57 -7.16 -15.10 -4.58
C VAL A 57 -8.29 -14.08 -4.32
N GLY A 58 -8.01 -12.99 -3.62
CA GLY A 58 -8.99 -11.96 -3.26
C GLY A 58 -8.71 -10.55 -3.81
N LEU A 59 -7.65 -10.36 -4.60
CA LEU A 59 -7.24 -9.04 -5.10
C LEU A 59 -6.94 -9.17 -6.60
N THR A 60 -7.79 -8.57 -7.43
CA THR A 60 -7.63 -8.59 -8.88
C THR A 60 -6.28 -7.98 -9.28
N ASP A 61 -5.61 -8.59 -10.26
CA ASP A 61 -4.33 -8.17 -10.82
C ASP A 61 -3.17 -8.07 -9.80
N SER A 62 -3.32 -8.66 -8.61
CA SER A 62 -2.26 -8.72 -7.61
C SER A 62 -1.59 -10.09 -7.61
N LEU A 63 -0.27 -10.09 -7.49
CA LEU A 63 0.57 -11.29 -7.50
C LEU A 63 1.40 -11.34 -6.22
N ILE A 64 1.67 -12.55 -5.73
CA ILE A 64 2.67 -12.83 -4.69
C ILE A 64 3.97 -13.26 -5.39
N ASP A 65 5.07 -12.61 -5.06
CA ASP A 65 6.33 -12.79 -5.80
C ASP A 65 6.87 -14.22 -5.73
N LEU A 66 6.79 -14.84 -4.54
CA LEU A 66 7.17 -16.24 -4.33
C LEU A 66 6.26 -16.93 -3.31
N VAL A 67 5.84 -18.14 -3.64
CA VAL A 67 5.04 -19.00 -2.77
C VAL A 67 5.72 -20.36 -2.61
N VAL A 68 5.79 -20.83 -1.36
CA VAL A 68 6.12 -22.21 -1.04
C VAL A 68 4.82 -22.97 -0.84
N VAL A 69 4.55 -23.95 -1.68
CA VAL A 69 3.32 -24.76 -1.64
C VAL A 69 3.54 -26.02 -0.80
N ASP A 70 2.58 -26.39 0.03
CA ASP A 70 2.51 -27.68 0.73
C ASP A 70 1.25 -28.44 0.34
N VAL A 71 1.44 -29.63 -0.22
CA VAL A 71 0.41 -30.46 -0.86
C VAL A 71 -0.36 -29.66 -1.92
N ASP A 72 -1.38 -28.90 -1.53
CA ASP A 72 -2.24 -28.10 -2.40
C ASP A 72 -2.55 -26.68 -1.86
N ARG A 73 -1.81 -26.22 -0.84
CA ARG A 73 -2.02 -24.89 -0.24
C ARG A 73 -0.72 -24.12 -0.03
N PRO A 74 -0.74 -22.77 -0.05
CA PRO A 74 0.41 -21.98 0.35
C PRO A 74 0.81 -22.29 1.80
N ALA A 75 2.08 -22.61 2.01
CA ALA A 75 2.70 -22.69 3.34
C ALA A 75 3.42 -21.39 3.70
N ALA A 76 4.02 -20.73 2.70
CA ALA A 76 4.61 -19.40 2.84
C ALA A 76 4.32 -18.53 1.62
N LEU A 77 4.05 -17.26 1.87
CA LEU A 77 3.85 -16.18 0.92
C LEU A 77 4.96 -15.16 1.15
N ILE A 78 5.76 -14.87 0.13
CA ILE A 78 6.95 -14.03 0.27
C ILE A 78 6.88 -12.91 -0.76
N GLY A 79 6.80 -11.68 -0.28
CA GLY A 79 6.93 -10.46 -1.08
C GLY A 79 8.34 -9.90 -0.98
N PHE A 80 8.88 -9.39 -2.08
CA PHE A 80 10.23 -8.84 -2.14
C PHE A 80 10.21 -7.35 -2.44
N LYS A 81 11.11 -6.61 -1.80
CA LYS A 81 11.39 -5.24 -2.23
C LYS A 81 12.87 -4.94 -2.30
N TYR A 82 13.30 -4.44 -3.47
CA TYR A 82 14.61 -3.84 -3.63
C TYR A 82 14.48 -2.34 -3.88
N PRO A 83 15.22 -1.48 -3.14
CA PRO A 83 15.09 -0.05 -3.26
C PRO A 83 15.76 0.36 -4.57
N ARG A 84 14.97 0.85 -5.52
CA ARG A 84 15.54 1.58 -6.65
C ARG A 84 16.01 2.92 -6.10
N GLU A 85 17.34 3.11 -6.03
CA GLU A 85 17.97 4.42 -5.77
C GLU A 85 17.24 5.44 -6.66
N PRO A 86 16.49 6.37 -6.08
CA PRO A 86 15.64 7.23 -6.87
C PRO A 86 16.52 8.24 -7.59
N ASN A 87 16.13 8.51 -8.82
CA ASN A 87 16.57 9.71 -9.49
C ASN A 87 16.11 10.91 -8.63
N GLU A 88 17.05 11.70 -8.09
CA GLU A 88 16.78 12.81 -7.17
C GLU A 88 15.74 13.82 -7.70
N LYS A 89 15.54 13.83 -9.01
CA LYS A 89 14.55 14.69 -9.70
C LYS A 89 13.10 14.22 -9.54
N ASN A 90 12.85 12.97 -9.13
CA ASN A 90 11.52 12.42 -8.96
C ASN A 90 11.28 12.03 -7.50
N ALA A 91 10.03 12.14 -7.03
CA ALA A 91 9.58 11.72 -5.71
C ALA A 91 9.63 10.18 -5.51
N ALA A 92 10.56 9.47 -6.13
CA ALA A 92 10.61 8.02 -6.16
C ALA A 92 10.81 7.36 -4.77
N TRP A 93 11.12 8.14 -3.74
CA TRP A 93 11.07 7.68 -2.34
C TRP A 93 9.66 7.34 -1.87
N THR A 94 8.62 8.08 -2.32
CA THR A 94 7.23 7.72 -2.00
C THR A 94 6.80 6.47 -2.76
N LEU A 95 7.44 6.16 -3.90
CA LEU A 95 7.19 4.93 -4.65
C LEU A 95 7.79 3.71 -3.94
N ALA A 96 8.98 3.85 -3.34
CA ALA A 96 9.59 2.74 -2.59
C ALA A 96 8.76 2.40 -1.34
N LEU A 97 8.40 3.40 -0.53
CA LEU A 97 7.52 3.20 0.64
C LEU A 97 6.13 2.73 0.22
N GLY A 98 5.52 3.37 -0.78
CA GLY A 98 4.21 2.99 -1.30
C GLY A 98 4.19 1.56 -1.83
N GLY A 99 5.25 1.14 -2.52
CA GLY A 99 5.43 -0.23 -2.97
C GLY A 99 5.57 -1.21 -1.81
N ALA A 100 6.41 -0.91 -0.82
CA ALA A 100 6.55 -1.78 0.36
C ALA A 100 5.23 -1.91 1.15
N LEU A 101 4.47 -0.81 1.30
CA LEU A 101 3.15 -0.84 1.93
C LEU A 101 2.12 -1.62 1.09
N GLN A 102 2.16 -1.47 -0.23
CA GLN A 102 1.32 -2.26 -1.13
C GLN A 102 1.59 -3.75 -0.96
N ASP A 103 2.86 -4.17 -0.98
CA ASP A 103 3.26 -5.57 -0.84
C ASP A 103 2.88 -6.10 0.56
N PHE A 104 3.05 -5.28 1.60
CA PHE A 104 2.54 -5.58 2.95
C PHE A 104 1.04 -5.87 2.94
N TYR A 105 0.22 -4.98 2.38
CA TYR A 105 -1.24 -5.18 2.36
C TYR A 105 -1.67 -6.36 1.49
N VAL A 106 -0.98 -6.60 0.36
CA VAL A 106 -1.22 -7.77 -0.49
C VAL A 106 -0.95 -9.06 0.29
N LEU A 107 0.14 -9.14 1.07
CA LEU A 107 0.41 -10.29 1.93
C LEU A 107 -0.61 -10.42 3.06
N ALA A 108 -0.88 -9.33 3.77
CA ALA A 108 -1.80 -9.30 4.92
C ALA A 108 -3.25 -9.66 4.51
N ALA A 109 -3.69 -9.26 3.33
CA ALA A 109 -5.01 -9.55 2.79
C ALA A 109 -5.17 -10.98 2.25
N TYR A 110 -4.07 -11.74 2.11
CA TYR A 110 -4.15 -13.10 1.58
C TYR A 110 -4.85 -14.03 2.58
N PRO A 111 -5.97 -14.67 2.20
CA PRO A 111 -6.75 -15.49 3.13
C PRO A 111 -6.08 -16.84 3.42
N GLY A 112 -6.43 -17.42 4.57
CA GLY A 112 -6.00 -18.75 4.96
C GLY A 112 -4.75 -18.77 5.86
N VAL A 113 -4.31 -19.98 6.16
CA VAL A 113 -3.18 -20.23 7.07
C VAL A 113 -1.93 -20.43 6.24
N ALA A 114 -1.09 -19.40 6.19
CA ALA A 114 0.23 -19.41 5.58
C ALA A 114 1.11 -18.41 6.32
N ASP A 115 2.42 -18.66 6.34
CA ASP A 115 3.39 -17.66 6.78
C ASP A 115 3.46 -16.55 5.74
N ARG A 116 3.56 -15.30 6.17
CA ARG A 116 3.62 -14.14 5.29
C ARG A 116 4.88 -13.37 5.60
N LEU A 117 5.79 -13.30 4.65
CA LEU A 117 7.07 -12.64 4.84
C LEU A 117 7.21 -11.49 3.85
N LEU A 118 7.45 -10.29 4.37
CA LEU A 118 7.93 -9.16 3.58
C LEU A 118 9.44 -9.09 3.71
N VAL A 119 10.14 -9.39 2.62
CA VAL A 119 11.59 -9.35 2.54
C VAL A 119 11.96 -8.08 1.80
N HIS A 120 12.64 -7.15 2.46
CA HIS A 120 13.09 -5.95 1.78
C HIS A 120 14.56 -5.64 2.06
N VAL A 121 15.17 -5.03 1.06
CA VAL A 121 16.52 -4.51 1.15
C VAL A 121 16.41 -3.01 1.43
N GLU A 122 17.15 -2.53 2.42
CA GLU A 122 17.06 -1.14 2.86
C GLU A 122 18.42 -0.48 2.88
N THR A 123 18.43 0.78 2.45
CA THR A 123 19.53 1.70 2.78
C THR A 123 19.23 2.37 4.12
N ALA A 124 20.28 2.85 4.81
CA ALA A 124 20.10 3.62 6.05
C ALA A 124 19.18 4.85 5.88
N ARG A 125 19.10 5.41 4.65
CA ARG A 125 18.22 6.53 4.32
C ARG A 125 16.75 6.10 4.21
N LEU A 126 16.46 4.98 3.55
CA LEU A 126 15.09 4.45 3.44
C LEU A 126 14.55 4.08 4.82
N HIS A 127 15.37 3.42 5.64
CA HIS A 127 15.00 3.07 7.02
C HIS A 127 14.55 4.29 7.83
N ARG A 128 15.38 5.35 7.91
CA ARG A 128 15.01 6.59 8.60
C ARG A 128 13.71 7.18 8.06
N ARG A 129 13.49 7.10 6.74
CA ARG A 129 12.26 7.61 6.10
C ARG A 129 11.03 6.78 6.48
N MET A 130 11.17 5.48 6.66
CA MET A 130 10.11 4.61 7.16
C MET A 130 9.79 4.95 8.61
N GLU A 131 10.80 5.06 9.47
CA GLU A 131 10.63 5.47 10.87
C GLU A 131 9.92 6.83 11.02
N ASP A 132 10.35 7.82 10.24
CA ASP A 132 9.73 9.14 10.22
C ASP A 132 8.27 9.09 9.74
N SER A 133 7.97 8.26 8.74
CA SER A 133 6.61 8.10 8.22
C SER A 133 5.70 7.44 9.25
N THR A 134 6.17 6.38 9.92
CA THR A 134 5.46 5.73 11.02
C THR A 134 5.16 6.73 12.13
N ARG A 135 6.17 7.49 12.57
CA ARG A 135 5.98 8.51 13.61
C ARG A 135 5.02 9.63 13.19
N ARG A 136 5.10 10.08 11.94
CA ARG A 136 4.32 11.23 11.46
C ARG A 136 2.85 10.87 11.20
N TYR A 137 2.58 9.67 10.70
CA TYR A 137 1.26 9.27 10.24
C TYR A 137 0.60 8.21 11.12
N GLY A 138 1.28 7.73 12.16
CA GLY A 138 0.77 6.65 13.00
C GLY A 138 0.58 5.36 12.20
N LEU A 139 1.47 5.10 11.22
CA LEU A 139 1.44 3.85 10.46
C LEU A 139 1.97 2.72 11.36
N GLU A 140 1.09 2.18 12.19
CA GLU A 140 1.34 0.95 12.93
C GLU A 140 1.11 -0.21 11.98
N VAL A 141 2.21 -0.68 11.40
CA VAL A 141 2.25 -1.93 10.65
C VAL A 141 2.57 -2.99 11.69
N GLU A 142 1.59 -3.84 12.01
CA GLU A 142 1.81 -4.96 12.93
C GLU A 142 2.68 -6.01 12.23
N VAL A 143 3.99 -5.92 12.48
CA VAL A 143 5.01 -6.84 11.96
C VAL A 143 5.88 -7.36 13.09
N GLU A 144 6.23 -8.63 13.00
CA GLU A 144 7.30 -9.20 13.81
C GLU A 144 8.59 -9.23 12.98
N GLU A 145 9.69 -8.74 13.56
CA GLU A 145 10.99 -8.80 12.91
C GLU A 145 11.56 -10.22 13.00
N VAL A 146 11.67 -10.88 11.85
CA VAL A 146 12.22 -12.24 11.74
C VAL A 146 13.75 -12.19 11.64
N ALA A 147 14.27 -11.24 10.88
CA ALA A 147 15.71 -11.07 10.72
C ALA A 147 16.09 -9.66 10.24
N ILE A 148 17.17 -9.11 10.80
CA ILE A 148 17.97 -8.03 10.20
C ILE A 148 19.37 -8.55 9.95
N VAL A 149 19.79 -8.53 8.68
CA VAL A 149 21.12 -8.99 8.27
C VAL A 149 21.83 -7.89 7.48
N ALA A 150 22.99 -7.46 7.97
CA ALA A 150 23.84 -6.52 7.25
C ALA A 150 24.33 -7.15 5.94
N VAL A 151 24.11 -6.46 4.81
CA VAL A 151 24.71 -6.82 3.52
C VAL A 151 26.08 -6.16 3.43
N ASP A 152 26.15 -4.85 3.68
CA ASP A 152 27.37 -4.07 3.87
C ASP A 152 27.07 -2.81 4.72
N ASP A 153 28.02 -1.88 4.81
CA ASP A 153 27.87 -0.64 5.61
C ASP A 153 26.73 0.28 5.14
N SER A 154 26.25 0.11 3.91
CA SER A 154 25.21 0.93 3.28
C SER A 154 23.84 0.24 3.19
N LEU A 155 23.81 -1.08 3.31
CA LEU A 155 22.67 -1.92 2.98
C LEU A 155 22.45 -3.04 3.98
N ARG A 156 21.17 -3.27 4.29
CA ARG A 156 20.72 -4.40 5.09
C ARG A 156 19.55 -5.10 4.43
N LEU A 157 19.46 -6.41 4.63
CA LEU A 157 18.29 -7.23 4.33
C LEU A 157 17.47 -7.31 5.61
N VAL A 158 16.19 -6.97 5.53
CA VAL A 158 15.27 -7.06 6.66
C VAL A 158 14.08 -7.92 6.24
N VAL A 159 13.63 -8.74 7.17
CA VAL A 159 12.55 -9.71 6.97
C VAL A 159 11.54 -9.51 8.07
N TYR A 160 10.33 -9.15 7.66
CA TYR A 160 9.19 -9.02 8.55
C TYR A 160 8.22 -10.15 8.33
N GLU A 161 7.69 -10.68 9.42
CA GLU A 161 6.47 -11.47 9.39
C GLU A 161 5.26 -10.54 9.44
N VAL A 162 4.33 -10.78 8.52
CA VAL A 162 3.14 -9.95 8.31
C VAL A 162 1.93 -10.65 8.91
N SER A 163 1.27 -10.01 9.87
CA SER A 163 0.01 -10.52 10.41
C SER A 163 -1.12 -10.43 9.38
N PRO A 164 -2.04 -11.41 9.31
CA PRO A 164 -3.21 -11.32 8.45
C PRO A 164 -4.14 -10.17 8.89
N LEU A 165 -4.76 -9.49 7.92
CA LEU A 165 -5.81 -8.50 8.21
C LEU A 165 -6.97 -9.17 8.93
N GLY A 166 -7.43 -8.55 10.03
CA GLY A 166 -8.54 -9.07 10.84
C GLY A 166 -8.14 -10.04 11.95
N SER A 167 -6.84 -10.23 12.19
CA SER A 167 -6.33 -11.05 13.30
C SER A 167 -6.27 -10.32 14.66
N GLY A 168 -6.70 -9.05 14.70
CA GLY A 168 -6.73 -8.26 15.92
C GLY A 168 -7.65 -8.86 17.00
N PRO A 169 -7.39 -8.56 18.29
CA PRO A 169 -8.19 -9.08 19.39
C PRO A 169 -9.65 -8.72 19.18
N SER A 170 -10.55 -9.69 19.38
CA SER A 170 -12.00 -9.51 19.34
C SER A 170 -12.38 -8.25 20.14
N VAL A 171 -12.61 -7.14 19.43
CA VAL A 171 -13.12 -5.93 20.05
C VAL A 171 -14.60 -6.15 20.29
N VAL A 172 -14.94 -6.13 21.57
CA VAL A 172 -16.27 -6.16 22.17
C VAL A 172 -17.32 -5.48 21.28
N GLU A 173 -18.41 -6.21 21.03
CA GLU A 173 -19.66 -5.69 20.48
C GLU A 173 -20.02 -4.36 21.17
N THR A 174 -19.96 -3.27 20.41
CA THR A 174 -20.77 -2.10 20.73
C THR A 174 -21.65 -1.80 19.54
N ALA A 175 -22.95 -1.84 19.80
CA ALA A 175 -24.01 -1.91 18.83
C ALA A 175 -24.24 -0.60 18.03
N ALA A 176 -24.64 -0.83 16.77
CA ALA A 176 -25.68 -0.13 16.00
C ALA A 176 -25.56 1.38 15.69
N SER A 177 -25.20 1.66 14.43
CA SER A 177 -26.08 2.28 13.41
C SER A 177 -25.34 2.19 12.06
N GLY A 178 -25.74 1.38 11.09
CA GLY A 178 -26.90 1.62 10.23
C GLY A 178 -26.46 2.25 8.89
N ASP A 179 -26.04 1.39 7.95
CA ASP A 179 -25.91 1.61 6.50
C ASP A 179 -24.98 2.72 5.95
N ALA A 180 -23.69 2.38 5.78
CA ALA A 180 -22.98 2.55 4.51
C ALA A 180 -21.62 1.83 4.57
N VAL A 181 -21.51 0.66 3.93
CA VAL A 181 -20.22 0.15 3.48
C VAL A 181 -19.59 1.24 2.61
N GLY A 182 -18.34 1.62 2.89
CA GLY A 182 -17.64 2.76 2.26
C GLY A 182 -17.42 2.58 0.75
N THR A 183 -18.49 2.73 -0.04
CA THR A 183 -18.45 2.66 -1.50
C THR A 183 -18.25 4.04 -2.10
N ARG A 184 -17.73 4.10 -3.34
CA ARG A 184 -17.59 5.36 -4.10
C ARG A 184 -18.92 6.09 -4.26
N ASP A 185 -20.02 5.38 -4.45
CA ASP A 185 -21.36 5.97 -4.55
C ASP A 185 -21.86 6.53 -3.20
N GLY A 186 -21.49 5.90 -2.09
CA GLY A 186 -21.71 6.44 -0.75
C GLY A 186 -21.00 7.79 -0.57
N ALA A 187 -19.70 7.82 -0.84
CA ALA A 187 -18.89 9.03 -0.76
C ALA A 187 -19.44 10.15 -1.67
N ARG A 188 -19.82 9.81 -2.90
CA ARG A 188 -20.44 10.75 -3.86
C ARG A 188 -21.70 11.41 -3.28
N ARG A 189 -22.63 10.62 -2.73
CA ARG A 189 -23.88 11.14 -2.16
C ARG A 189 -23.62 12.09 -0.98
N GLU A 190 -22.73 11.71 -0.07
CA GLU A 190 -22.37 12.56 1.07
C GLU A 190 -21.70 13.87 0.63
N ILE A 191 -20.78 13.81 -0.35
CA ILE A 191 -20.13 14.99 -0.91
C ILE A 191 -21.16 15.94 -1.52
N LEU A 192 -22.11 15.44 -2.33
CA LEU A 192 -23.16 16.29 -2.91
C LEU A 192 -24.03 16.93 -1.83
N ALA A 193 -24.38 16.20 -0.77
CA ALA A 193 -25.13 16.74 0.35
C ALA A 193 -24.33 17.81 1.14
N ALA A 194 -23.01 17.65 1.25
CA ALA A 194 -22.12 18.64 1.87
C ALA A 194 -22.01 19.89 1.00
N VAL A 195 -21.81 19.74 -0.32
CA VAL A 195 -21.77 20.84 -1.29
C VAL A 195 -23.03 21.69 -1.19
N ARG A 196 -24.22 21.08 -1.25
CA ARG A 196 -25.50 21.81 -1.16
C ARG A 196 -25.60 22.64 0.11
N ALA A 197 -25.23 22.08 1.27
CA ALA A 197 -25.31 22.83 2.52
C ALA A 197 -24.28 23.95 2.62
N VAL A 198 -23.07 23.76 2.08
CA VAL A 198 -22.07 24.83 2.01
C VAL A 198 -22.60 26.00 1.18
N LEU A 199 -23.20 25.73 0.02
CA LEU A 199 -23.78 26.74 -0.86
C LEU A 199 -24.98 27.45 -0.22
N ILE A 200 -25.88 26.70 0.43
CA ILE A 200 -27.02 27.28 1.17
C ILE A 200 -26.54 28.20 2.30
N ARG A 201 -25.52 27.77 3.06
CA ARG A 201 -25.01 28.53 4.21
C ARG A 201 -24.23 29.77 3.79
N SER A 202 -23.47 29.70 2.69
CA SER A 202 -22.68 30.83 2.20
C SER A 202 -23.50 31.83 1.36
N GLY A 203 -24.66 31.40 0.85
CA GLY A 203 -25.43 32.16 -0.14
C GLY A 203 -24.74 32.29 -1.50
N GLY A 204 -23.65 31.53 -1.73
CA GLY A 204 -22.87 31.57 -2.95
C GLY A 204 -23.18 30.42 -3.92
N GLU A 205 -22.64 30.50 -5.13
CA GLU A 205 -22.76 29.46 -6.17
C GLU A 205 -21.50 28.58 -6.29
N THR A 206 -20.47 28.87 -5.51
CA THR A 206 -19.15 28.23 -5.63
C THR A 206 -18.62 27.78 -4.28
N PHE A 207 -17.75 26.78 -4.30
CA PHE A 207 -17.10 26.22 -3.12
C PHE A 207 -15.66 25.80 -3.42
N THR A 208 -14.90 25.52 -2.36
CA THR A 208 -13.55 24.97 -2.38
C THR A 208 -13.56 23.55 -1.81
N PRO A 209 -12.61 22.67 -2.20
CA PRO A 209 -12.50 21.34 -1.60
C PRO A 209 -12.33 21.38 -0.07
N ALA A 210 -11.66 22.41 0.47
CA ALA A 210 -11.47 22.57 1.91
C ALA A 210 -12.79 22.82 2.66
N GLU A 211 -13.71 23.60 2.09
CA GLU A 211 -15.04 23.82 2.67
C GLU A 211 -15.86 22.52 2.69
N ILE A 212 -15.73 21.68 1.67
CA ILE A 212 -16.41 20.38 1.61
C ILE A 212 -15.86 19.41 2.65
N VAL A 213 -14.53 19.32 2.76
CA VAL A 213 -13.87 18.52 3.79
C VAL A 213 -14.34 18.95 5.19
N ALA A 214 -14.29 20.26 5.48
CA ALA A 214 -14.73 20.79 6.77
C ALA A 214 -16.21 20.47 7.05
N GLU A 215 -17.09 20.60 6.05
CA GLU A 215 -18.51 20.27 6.19
C GLU A 215 -18.75 18.77 6.40
N MET A 216 -18.01 17.90 5.72
CA MET A 216 -18.15 16.44 5.89
C MET A 216 -17.62 15.98 7.25
N ILE A 217 -16.49 16.52 7.72
CA ILE A 217 -15.98 16.27 9.07
C ILE A 217 -17.00 16.71 10.13
N ARG A 218 -17.59 17.90 9.95
CA ARG A 218 -18.65 18.41 10.84
C ARG A 218 -19.87 17.48 10.92
N ARG A 219 -20.13 16.67 9.90
CA ARG A 219 -21.23 15.69 9.85
C ARG A 219 -20.85 14.30 10.36
N GLY A 220 -19.61 14.09 10.78
CA GLY A 220 -19.12 12.78 11.25
C GLY A 220 -18.93 11.77 10.12
N THR A 221 -18.48 12.23 8.95
CA THR A 221 -18.16 11.31 7.84
C THR A 221 -17.10 10.27 8.24
N GLY A 222 -17.21 9.06 7.70
CA GLY A 222 -16.18 8.01 7.85
C GLY A 222 -15.07 8.06 6.80
N TYR A 223 -15.15 8.96 5.80
CA TYR A 223 -14.17 9.05 4.73
C TYR A 223 -12.96 9.89 5.11
N ALA A 224 -11.76 9.43 4.74
CA ALA A 224 -10.53 10.21 4.87
C ALA A 224 -10.56 11.50 4.04
N GLU A 225 -9.91 12.57 4.51
CA GLU A 225 -9.81 13.86 3.80
C GLU A 225 -9.27 13.70 2.37
N SER A 226 -8.25 12.86 2.19
CA SER A 226 -7.64 12.58 0.89
C SER A 226 -8.66 11.98 -0.10
N THR A 227 -9.52 11.08 0.36
CA THR A 227 -10.60 10.48 -0.42
C THR A 227 -11.60 11.53 -0.86
N ILE A 228 -12.05 12.39 0.07
CA ILE A 228 -12.99 13.48 -0.21
C ILE A 228 -12.42 14.43 -1.28
N ARG A 229 -11.16 14.85 -1.12
CA ARG A 229 -10.49 15.72 -2.07
C ARG A 229 -10.40 15.10 -3.46
N THR A 230 -9.94 13.86 -3.55
CA THR A 230 -9.81 13.14 -4.83
C THR A 230 -11.16 12.98 -5.51
N MET A 231 -12.22 12.64 -4.76
CA MET A 231 -13.58 12.57 -5.32
C MET A 231 -14.02 13.91 -5.92
N VAL A 232 -13.82 15.02 -5.19
CA VAL A 232 -14.19 16.37 -5.66
C VAL A 232 -13.36 16.82 -6.86
N THR A 233 -12.05 16.62 -6.83
CA THR A 233 -11.13 17.23 -7.81
C THR A 233 -10.93 16.39 -9.07
N ALA A 234 -11.16 15.09 -9.00
CA ALA A 234 -10.94 14.14 -10.10
C ALA A 234 -12.23 13.41 -10.49
N HIS A 235 -12.79 12.59 -9.61
CA HIS A 235 -13.86 11.67 -10.03
C HIS A 235 -15.19 12.33 -10.34
N MET A 236 -15.55 13.41 -9.66
CA MET A 236 -16.83 14.12 -9.81
C MET A 236 -16.76 15.38 -10.68
N CYS A 237 -15.56 15.74 -11.16
CA CYS A 237 -15.33 16.99 -11.87
C CYS A 237 -15.31 16.75 -13.38
N ALA A 238 -16.33 17.22 -14.09
CA ALA A 238 -16.52 16.99 -15.52
C ALA A 238 -15.34 17.48 -16.40
N ASN A 239 -14.62 18.51 -15.93
CA ASN A 239 -13.43 19.06 -16.60
C ASN A 239 -12.16 18.83 -15.78
N ALA A 240 -12.04 17.68 -15.11
CA ALA A 240 -10.77 17.21 -14.56
C ALA A 240 -9.76 16.96 -15.71
N PRO A 241 -8.43 17.10 -15.46
CA PRO A 241 -7.42 16.76 -16.46
C PRO A 241 -7.52 15.29 -16.90
N ASP A 242 -7.23 14.99 -18.18
CA ASP A 242 -7.45 13.68 -18.83
C ASP A 242 -6.79 12.46 -18.14
N ASN A 243 -5.80 12.68 -17.27
CA ASN A 243 -5.16 11.62 -16.49
C ASN A 243 -5.93 11.24 -15.22
N ALA A 244 -7.02 11.94 -14.90
CA ALA A 244 -7.98 11.57 -13.88
C ALA A 244 -9.12 10.78 -14.53
N GLY A 245 -9.35 9.54 -14.10
CA GLY A 245 -10.51 8.76 -14.54
C GLY A 245 -11.82 9.41 -14.05
N THR A 246 -12.30 10.42 -14.77
CA THR A 246 -13.58 11.10 -14.49
C THR A 246 -14.69 10.06 -14.56
N THR A 247 -15.41 9.90 -13.45
CA THR A 247 -16.46 8.87 -13.32
C THR A 247 -17.85 9.51 -13.31
N TYR A 248 -17.95 10.79 -12.91
CA TYR A 248 -19.21 11.52 -12.79
C TYR A 248 -19.07 12.98 -13.23
N ASP A 249 -20.14 13.55 -13.79
CA ASP A 249 -20.21 14.94 -14.28
C ASP A 249 -20.92 15.88 -13.30
N ASP A 250 -20.67 15.71 -12.00
CA ASP A 250 -21.45 16.40 -10.99
C ASP A 250 -21.01 17.84 -10.72
N LEU A 251 -19.72 18.08 -10.87
CA LEU A 251 -19.03 19.31 -10.51
C LEU A 251 -18.30 19.88 -11.72
N VAL A 252 -18.11 21.19 -11.73
CA VAL A 252 -17.29 21.88 -12.73
C VAL A 252 -16.29 22.74 -12.00
N ARG A 253 -15.01 22.60 -12.35
CA ARG A 253 -13.96 23.50 -11.90
C ARG A 253 -14.04 24.79 -12.71
N ILE A 254 -14.19 25.92 -12.02
CA ILE A 254 -14.31 27.24 -12.65
C ILE A 254 -13.05 28.09 -12.48
N ASP A 255 -12.22 27.79 -11.49
CA ASP A 255 -10.92 28.43 -11.25
C ASP A 255 -10.02 27.50 -10.42
N ARG A 256 -8.79 27.92 -10.14
CA ARG A 256 -7.85 27.19 -9.30
C ARG A 256 -8.40 27.02 -7.88
N GLY A 257 -8.87 25.81 -7.58
CA GLY A 257 -9.41 25.46 -6.26
C GLY A 257 -10.86 25.87 -6.04
N ARG A 258 -11.55 26.36 -7.07
CA ARG A 258 -12.96 26.77 -7.02
C ARG A 258 -13.81 25.93 -7.96
N TYR A 259 -14.92 25.45 -7.41
CA TYR A 259 -15.83 24.50 -8.04
C TYR A 259 -17.28 24.96 -7.89
N ARG A 260 -18.16 24.47 -8.76
CA ARG A 260 -19.61 24.63 -8.67
C ARG A 260 -20.32 23.34 -9.05
N LEU A 261 -21.61 23.22 -8.71
CA LEU A 261 -22.46 22.14 -9.23
C LEU A 261 -22.66 22.27 -10.74
N ALA A 262 -22.65 21.14 -11.45
CA ALA A 262 -23.05 21.07 -12.84
C ALA A 262 -24.55 21.37 -12.98
N ARG A 263 -24.96 21.95 -14.12
CA ARG A 263 -26.32 22.49 -14.34
C ARG A 263 -27.44 21.43 -14.19
N GLY A 264 -27.13 20.14 -14.26
CA GLY A 264 -28.10 19.04 -14.05
C GLY A 264 -28.39 18.69 -12.58
N ASN A 265 -27.61 19.19 -11.61
CA ASN A 265 -27.65 18.75 -10.22
C ASN A 265 -28.28 19.76 -9.23
N VAL A 266 -28.94 20.82 -9.72
CA VAL A 266 -29.44 21.94 -8.90
C VAL A 266 -30.82 21.66 -8.25
N ARG A 267 -31.36 20.45 -8.32
CA ARG A 267 -32.66 20.11 -7.69
C ARG A 267 -32.54 19.68 -6.23
#